data_AF-A0A523DK27-F1
#
_entry.id   AF-A0A523DK27-F1
#
_cell.length_a   1.000
_cell.length_b   1.000
_cell.length_c   1.000
_cell.angle_alpha   90.00
_cell.angle_beta   90.00
_cell.angle_gamma   90.00
#
_symmetry.space_group_name_H-M   'P 1'
#
loop_
_entity.id
_entity.type
_entity.pdbx_description
1 polymer ?
#
loop_
_entity_poly.entity_id
_entity_poly.type
_entity_poly.pdbx_seq_one_letter_code
_entity_poly.pdbx_strand_id
1 'polypeptide(L)'
;MERREWMKRMLTAGCVGLVLAWASVSGLATESAAAAATAEGALAGLQETTSTVLDGVFTAAQARRGRRVYTQNCESCHGPELKGGEMAPSIAGSDFIVFWTELPVGTLFERIRVSMPEDGPGRLTDEEYTDVVAYLLDANDYPAGETELPADKTALDMILIVAAE
;
A
#
# COMPACT_ATOMS: atom_id res chain seq x y z
N MET A 1 27.17 11.41 -13.28
CA MET A 1 26.69 11.55 -14.67
C MET A 1 26.06 10.21 -15.00
N GLU A 2 24.74 10.01 -14.92
CA GLU A 2 23.80 10.28 -16.03
C GLU A 2 22.31 10.21 -15.62
N ARG A 3 21.96 10.21 -14.33
CA ARG A 3 20.57 10.05 -13.87
C ARG A 3 19.78 11.35 -13.62
N ARG A 4 20.32 12.52 -14.00
CA ARG A 4 19.71 13.85 -13.71
C ARG A 4 19.08 14.55 -14.91
N GLU A 5 19.19 14.00 -16.12
CA GLU A 5 18.74 14.69 -17.34
C GLU A 5 17.41 14.15 -17.91
N TRP A 6 16.83 13.08 -17.33
CA TRP A 6 15.55 12.53 -17.79
C TRP A 6 14.32 13.34 -17.34
N MET A 7 14.41 14.10 -16.24
CA MET A 7 13.26 14.87 -15.70
C MET A 7 13.03 16.23 -16.36
N LYS A 8 13.84 16.66 -17.33
CA LYS A 8 13.73 18.00 -17.94
C LYS A 8 12.92 18.05 -19.24
N ARG A 9 12.26 16.97 -19.66
CA ARG A 9 11.60 16.90 -20.99
C ARG A 9 10.10 16.61 -20.99
N MET A 10 9.41 16.73 -19.85
CA MET A 10 7.95 16.57 -19.78
C MET A 10 7.21 17.84 -19.35
N LEU A 11 7.51 18.97 -20.00
CA LEU A 11 6.77 20.22 -19.82
C LEU A 11 6.49 20.86 -21.17
N THR A 12 5.50 20.35 -21.90
CA THR A 12 4.76 21.11 -22.92
C THR A 12 3.40 20.45 -23.19
N ALA A 13 2.33 21.00 -22.64
CA ALA A 13 1.00 21.08 -23.27
C ALA A 13 0.00 21.69 -22.27
N GLY A 14 -0.63 22.82 -22.63
CA GLY A 14 -1.76 23.35 -21.86
C GLY A 14 -2.07 24.81 -22.14
N CYS A 15 -2.54 25.10 -23.36
CA CYS A 15 -3.05 26.40 -23.79
C CYS A 15 -4.23 26.86 -22.93
N VAL A 16 -4.21 28.11 -22.44
CA VAL A 16 -5.44 28.87 -22.13
C VAL A 16 -5.25 30.31 -22.60
N GLY A 17 -6.22 30.77 -23.40
CA GLY A 17 -6.14 31.96 -24.25
C GLY A 17 -6.12 33.29 -23.50
N LEU A 18 -5.40 34.23 -24.10
CA LEU A 18 -5.27 35.61 -23.68
C LEU A 18 -6.32 36.46 -24.39
N VAL A 19 -7.37 36.87 -23.68
CA VAL A 19 -8.26 37.95 -24.13
C VAL A 19 -7.64 39.27 -23.67
N LEU A 20 -7.05 40.02 -24.60
CA LEU A 20 -6.58 41.39 -24.34
C LEU A 20 -7.73 42.37 -24.61
N ALA A 21 -8.33 42.89 -23.54
CA ALA A 21 -9.14 44.09 -23.58
C ALA A 21 -8.27 45.30 -23.19
N TRP A 22 -8.09 46.25 -24.12
CA TRP A 22 -7.51 47.55 -23.85
C TRP A 22 -8.60 48.51 -23.37
N ALA A 23 -8.36 49.18 -22.23
CA ALA A 23 -8.96 50.48 -21.94
C ALA A 23 -8.09 51.22 -20.91
N SER A 24 -7.42 52.28 -21.37
CA SER A 24 -6.80 53.31 -20.53
C SER A 24 -7.88 54.25 -20.00
N VAL A 25 -7.78 54.70 -18.74
CA VAL A 25 -7.98 56.11 -18.33
C VAL A 25 -7.64 56.29 -16.84
N SER A 26 -6.92 57.38 -16.58
CA SER A 26 -6.47 57.93 -15.30
C SER A 26 -7.61 58.39 -14.39
N GLY A 27 -7.45 58.29 -13.05
CA GLY A 27 -8.36 58.91 -12.09
C GLY A 27 -7.97 58.66 -10.63
N LEU A 28 -8.14 59.68 -9.78
CA LEU A 28 -7.56 59.83 -8.45
C LEU A 28 -8.26 59.04 -7.32
N ALA A 29 -7.46 58.69 -6.31
CA ALA A 29 -7.71 58.65 -4.86
C ALA A 29 -8.92 57.87 -4.28
N THR A 30 -8.63 56.88 -3.43
CA THR A 30 -9.10 56.77 -2.04
C THR A 30 -8.31 55.69 -1.29
N GLU A 31 -7.95 55.96 -0.04
CA GLU A 31 -7.28 55.05 0.89
C GLU A 31 -8.13 53.79 1.18
N SER A 32 -7.49 52.62 1.25
CA SER A 32 -7.91 51.57 2.18
C SER A 32 -6.74 50.64 2.49
N ALA A 33 -6.24 50.72 3.71
CA ALA A 33 -5.45 49.67 4.31
C ALA A 33 -6.33 48.42 4.49
N ALA A 34 -5.87 47.25 4.02
CA ALA A 34 -6.14 45.96 4.65
C ALA A 34 -5.39 44.83 3.92
N ALA A 35 -4.51 44.18 4.68
CA ALA A 35 -4.13 42.78 4.59
C ALA A 35 -3.57 42.26 3.26
N ALA A 36 -2.25 42.27 3.16
CA ALA A 36 -1.52 41.25 2.42
C ALA A 36 -1.89 39.88 3.01
N ALA A 37 -2.78 39.16 2.34
CA ALA A 37 -3.00 37.74 2.59
C ALA A 37 -1.78 36.99 2.06
N THR A 38 -0.86 36.68 2.95
CA THR A 38 0.21 35.69 2.74
C THR A 38 -0.43 34.38 2.34
N ALA A 39 -0.19 33.94 1.10
CA ALA A 39 -0.62 32.66 0.56
C ALA A 39 0.28 31.52 1.07
N GLU A 40 0.53 31.48 2.38
CA GLU A 40 1.29 30.44 3.06
C GLU A 40 0.30 29.54 3.80
N GLY A 41 -0.38 28.65 3.05
CA GLY A 41 -1.35 27.74 3.67
C GLY A 41 -1.94 26.64 2.80
N ALA A 42 -1.38 26.36 1.62
CA ALA A 42 -1.89 25.33 0.70
C ALA A 42 -0.83 24.29 0.32
N LEU A 43 0.01 23.88 1.27
CA LEU A 43 0.99 22.79 1.11
C LEU A 43 1.03 21.88 2.36
N ALA A 44 -0.14 21.54 2.91
CA ALA A 44 -0.24 20.48 3.90
C ALA A 44 -1.35 19.53 3.45
N GLY A 45 -0.96 18.35 2.93
CA GLY A 45 -1.91 17.27 2.65
C GLY A 45 -1.71 16.54 1.32
N LEU A 46 -0.49 16.13 1.00
CA LEU A 46 -0.22 14.95 0.18
C LEU A 46 1.04 14.26 0.72
N GLN A 47 1.06 13.98 2.03
CA GLN A 47 1.88 12.87 2.50
C GLN A 47 1.03 11.64 2.21
N GLU A 48 1.37 10.86 1.19
CA GLU A 48 0.87 9.50 1.09
C GLU A 48 1.24 8.81 2.40
N THR A 49 0.25 8.64 3.28
CA THR A 49 0.47 8.01 4.57
C THR A 49 0.63 6.51 4.32
N THR A 50 1.87 6.07 4.18
CA THR A 50 2.21 4.65 4.27
C THR A 50 1.89 4.18 5.68
N SER A 51 0.99 3.21 5.80
CA SER A 51 0.68 2.54 7.07
C SER A 51 1.59 1.33 7.26
N THR A 52 1.59 0.74 8.44
CA THR A 52 2.32 -0.49 8.73
C THR A 52 1.39 -1.57 9.25
N VAL A 53 1.81 -2.82 9.17
CA VAL A 53 1.09 -3.96 9.75
C VAL A 53 0.81 -3.84 11.26
N LEU A 54 1.53 -2.97 11.98
CA LEU A 54 1.27 -2.68 13.40
C LEU A 54 0.02 -1.82 13.63
N ASP A 55 -0.52 -1.18 12.59
CA ASP A 55 -1.70 -0.30 12.69
C ASP A 55 -3.04 -1.05 12.72
N GLY A 56 -3.03 -2.40 12.75
CA GLY A 56 -4.26 -3.18 12.71
C GLY A 56 -4.90 -3.22 11.33
N VAL A 57 -4.14 -3.63 10.32
CA VAL A 57 -4.49 -3.49 8.89
C VAL A 57 -5.41 -4.59 8.34
N PHE A 58 -5.75 -5.58 9.17
CA PHE A 58 -6.65 -6.67 8.83
C PHE A 58 -7.62 -6.92 9.98
N THR A 59 -8.77 -7.53 9.71
CA THR A 59 -9.70 -7.92 10.78
C THR A 59 -9.49 -9.36 11.22
N ALA A 60 -9.81 -9.65 12.49
CA ALA A 60 -9.82 -11.03 12.97
C ALA A 60 -10.80 -11.92 12.18
N ALA A 61 -11.88 -11.34 11.62
CA ALA A 61 -12.80 -12.07 10.76
C ALA A 61 -12.14 -12.49 9.45
N GLN A 62 -11.39 -11.58 8.83
CA GLN A 62 -10.61 -11.81 7.62
C GLN A 62 -9.56 -12.91 7.83
N ALA A 63 -8.76 -12.82 8.90
CA ALA A 63 -7.77 -13.84 9.26
C ALA A 63 -8.41 -15.23 9.46
N ARG A 64 -9.60 -15.31 10.08
CA ARG A 64 -10.33 -16.58 10.21
C ARG A 64 -10.80 -17.15 8.87
N ARG A 65 -11.16 -16.31 7.89
CA ARG A 65 -11.45 -16.78 6.52
C ARG A 65 -10.18 -17.29 5.85
N GLY A 66 -9.10 -16.53 5.98
CA GLY A 66 -7.77 -16.88 5.50
C GLY A 66 -7.29 -18.23 5.98
N ARG A 67 -7.46 -18.52 7.28
CA ARG A 67 -7.11 -19.82 7.85
C ARG A 67 -7.83 -20.99 7.16
N ARG A 68 -9.10 -20.82 6.76
CA ARG A 68 -9.83 -21.87 6.03
C ARG A 68 -9.28 -22.07 4.63
N VAL A 69 -8.97 -20.98 3.93
CA VAL A 69 -8.32 -21.03 2.61
C VAL A 69 -6.95 -21.69 2.72
N TYR A 70 -6.16 -21.33 3.72
CA TYR A 70 -4.85 -21.91 4.02
C TYR A 70 -4.93 -23.43 4.24
N THR A 71 -5.84 -23.88 5.12
CA THR A 71 -6.02 -25.33 5.39
C THR A 71 -6.36 -26.12 4.13
N GLN A 72 -7.12 -25.54 3.21
CA GLN A 72 -7.54 -26.23 1.98
C GLN A 72 -6.47 -26.24 0.89
N ASN A 73 -5.59 -25.23 0.85
CA ASN A 73 -4.76 -24.96 -0.32
C ASN A 73 -3.25 -24.89 -0.06
N CYS A 74 -2.82 -24.76 1.20
CA CYS A 74 -1.44 -24.44 1.56
C CYS A 74 -0.87 -25.37 2.63
N GLU A 75 -1.72 -25.83 3.55
CA GLU A 75 -1.33 -26.60 4.73
C GLU A 75 -0.61 -27.93 4.41
N SER A 76 -0.96 -28.59 3.30
CA SER A 76 -0.32 -29.85 2.90
C SER A 76 1.19 -29.75 2.71
N CYS A 77 1.69 -28.54 2.38
CA CYS A 77 3.12 -28.30 2.17
C CYS A 77 3.73 -27.44 3.30
N HIS A 78 3.02 -26.41 3.75
CA HIS A 78 3.52 -25.47 4.76
C HIS A 78 3.19 -25.87 6.23
N GLY A 79 2.39 -26.91 6.42
CA GLY A 79 2.06 -27.49 7.73
C GLY A 79 0.99 -26.72 8.52
N PRO A 80 0.28 -27.37 9.46
CA PRO A 80 -0.82 -26.74 10.21
C PRO A 80 -0.37 -25.57 11.10
N GLU A 81 0.91 -25.54 11.44
CA GLU A 81 1.54 -24.50 12.28
C GLU A 81 2.38 -23.52 11.45
N LEU A 82 2.30 -23.53 10.11
CA LEU A 82 3.05 -22.65 9.20
C LEU A 82 4.58 -22.80 9.25
N LYS A 83 5.09 -23.81 9.96
CA LYS A 83 6.52 -24.08 10.17
C LYS A 83 7.22 -24.73 8.96
N GLY A 84 6.46 -25.07 7.92
CA GLY A 84 7.00 -25.77 6.75
C GLY A 84 7.45 -27.20 7.05
N GLY A 85 8.33 -27.72 6.19
CA GLY A 85 8.91 -29.05 6.26
C GLY A 85 9.85 -29.29 5.09
N GLU A 86 10.03 -30.56 4.68
CA GLU A 86 10.86 -30.90 3.52
C GLU A 86 10.32 -30.35 2.19
N MET A 87 8.99 -30.17 2.10
CA MET A 87 8.29 -29.76 0.88
C MET A 87 8.26 -28.25 0.68
N ALA A 88 8.17 -27.46 1.77
CA ALA A 88 8.03 -26.02 1.69
C ALA A 88 8.62 -25.32 2.93
N PRO A 89 9.08 -24.07 2.81
CA PRO A 89 9.70 -23.35 3.92
C PRO A 89 8.68 -22.98 5.00
N SER A 90 9.20 -22.63 6.19
CA SER A 90 8.42 -21.91 7.19
C SER A 90 7.97 -20.56 6.64
N ILE A 91 6.73 -20.20 6.93
CA ILE A 91 6.13 -18.90 6.59
C ILE A 91 5.58 -18.21 7.84
N ALA A 92 6.14 -18.58 9.01
CA ALA A 92 5.88 -17.94 10.29
C ALA A 92 7.17 -17.72 11.09
N GLY A 93 7.08 -16.87 12.10
CA GLY A 93 8.16 -16.53 13.03
C GLY A 93 9.32 -15.81 12.35
N SER A 94 10.54 -16.14 12.77
CA SER A 94 11.77 -15.47 12.30
C SER A 94 11.93 -15.53 10.78
N ASP A 95 11.56 -16.65 10.16
CA ASP A 95 11.71 -16.81 8.71
C ASP A 95 10.80 -15.84 7.96
N PHE A 96 9.56 -15.66 8.42
CA PHE A 96 8.66 -14.66 7.85
C PHE A 96 9.26 -13.25 7.94
N ILE A 97 9.72 -12.85 9.13
CA ILE A 97 10.30 -11.52 9.36
C ILE A 97 11.54 -11.29 8.47
N VAL A 98 12.42 -12.27 8.34
CA VAL A 98 13.64 -12.18 7.50
C VAL A 98 13.30 -11.92 6.03
N PHE A 99 12.23 -12.52 5.50
CA PHE A 99 11.87 -12.37 4.10
C PHE A 99 11.02 -11.13 3.81
N TRP A 100 10.21 -10.68 4.77
CA TRP A 100 9.12 -9.74 4.49
C TRP A 100 9.28 -8.36 5.12
N THR A 101 10.14 -8.19 6.11
CA THR A 101 10.36 -6.88 6.74
C THR A 101 10.85 -5.85 5.71
N GLU A 102 10.36 -4.62 5.82
CA GLU A 102 10.58 -3.49 4.89
C GLU A 102 10.00 -3.68 3.48
N LEU A 103 9.27 -4.78 3.24
CA LEU A 103 8.52 -4.97 1.99
C LEU A 103 7.04 -4.60 2.18
N PRO A 104 6.38 -4.12 1.13
CA PRO A 104 4.94 -3.92 1.17
C PRO A 104 4.17 -5.24 1.31
N VAL A 105 3.01 -5.20 1.97
CA VAL A 105 2.05 -6.31 2.03
C VAL A 105 1.65 -6.74 0.62
N GLY A 106 1.56 -5.80 -0.34
CA GLY A 106 1.31 -6.10 -1.75
C GLY A 106 2.39 -6.98 -2.40
N THR A 107 3.63 -6.99 -1.89
CA THR A 107 4.69 -7.88 -2.35
C THR A 107 4.48 -9.31 -1.85
N LEU A 108 4.06 -9.48 -0.60
CA LEU A 108 3.66 -10.78 -0.05
C LEU A 108 2.45 -11.34 -0.80
N PHE A 109 1.41 -10.52 -0.97
CA PHE A 109 0.22 -10.86 -1.74
C PHE A 109 0.58 -11.36 -3.15
N GLU A 110 1.36 -10.58 -3.90
CA GLU A 110 1.73 -10.93 -5.26
C GLU A 110 2.57 -12.20 -5.29
N ARG A 111 3.50 -12.39 -4.33
CA ARG A 111 4.29 -13.61 -4.25
C ARG A 111 3.40 -14.83 -4.11
N ILE A 112 2.44 -14.81 -3.19
CA ILE A 112 1.53 -15.93 -2.97
C ILE A 112 0.69 -16.14 -4.23
N ARG A 113 0.12 -15.07 -4.80
CA ARG A 113 -0.72 -15.13 -5.99
C ARG A 113 -0.05 -15.81 -7.19
N VAL A 114 1.19 -15.42 -7.51
CA VAL A 114 1.86 -15.89 -8.74
C VAL A 114 2.62 -17.20 -8.59
N SER A 115 2.84 -17.67 -7.36
CA SER A 115 3.64 -18.88 -7.11
C SER A 115 2.93 -19.96 -6.30
N MET A 116 1.78 -19.66 -5.71
CA MET A 116 1.02 -20.57 -4.87
C MET A 116 -0.46 -20.66 -5.28
N PRO A 117 -1.09 -21.82 -5.07
CA PRO A 117 -0.49 -23.11 -4.73
C PRO A 117 0.44 -23.62 -5.85
N GLU A 118 1.49 -24.38 -5.53
CA GLU A 118 2.49 -24.83 -6.52
C GLU A 118 1.86 -25.60 -7.69
N ASP A 119 0.82 -26.38 -7.42
CA ASP A 119 0.08 -27.19 -8.39
C ASP A 119 -0.97 -26.40 -9.21
N GLY A 120 -1.15 -25.12 -8.91
CA GLY A 120 -2.01 -24.22 -9.67
C GLY A 120 -1.88 -22.77 -9.22
N PRO A 121 -0.79 -22.08 -9.56
CA PRO A 121 -0.61 -20.67 -9.19
C PRO A 121 -1.71 -19.79 -9.80
N GLY A 122 -2.16 -18.80 -9.04
CA GLY A 122 -3.18 -17.84 -9.47
C GLY A 122 -4.61 -18.40 -9.56
N ARG A 123 -4.87 -19.61 -9.04
CA ARG A 123 -6.21 -20.23 -9.12
C ARG A 123 -7.23 -19.73 -8.11
N LEU A 124 -6.77 -19.03 -7.06
CA LEU A 124 -7.65 -18.42 -6.06
C LEU A 124 -8.03 -17.00 -6.48
N THR A 125 -9.12 -16.50 -5.92
CA THR A 125 -9.53 -15.10 -6.08
C THR A 125 -8.59 -14.15 -5.32
N ASP A 126 -8.58 -12.87 -5.71
CA ASP A 126 -7.76 -11.87 -5.03
C ASP A 126 -8.22 -11.69 -3.56
N GLU A 127 -9.53 -11.83 -3.29
CA GLU A 127 -10.09 -11.86 -1.93
C GLU A 127 -9.61 -13.06 -1.11
N GLU A 128 -9.52 -14.25 -1.70
CA GLU A 128 -8.99 -15.43 -1.02
C GLU A 128 -7.50 -15.28 -0.71
N TYR A 129 -6.72 -14.68 -1.61
CA TYR A 129 -5.32 -14.40 -1.35
C TYR A 129 -5.13 -13.35 -0.25
N THR A 130 -5.92 -12.27 -0.23
CA THR A 130 -5.82 -11.28 0.86
C THR A 130 -6.32 -11.80 2.19
N ASP A 131 -7.34 -12.66 2.18
CA ASP A 131 -7.75 -13.42 3.36
C ASP A 131 -6.57 -14.26 3.90
N VAL A 132 -5.85 -14.99 3.04
CA VAL A 132 -4.65 -15.76 3.44
C VAL A 132 -3.55 -14.83 3.97
N VAL A 133 -3.29 -13.70 3.34
CA VAL A 133 -2.33 -12.71 3.84
C VAL A 133 -2.71 -12.23 5.24
N ALA A 134 -3.98 -11.91 5.50
CA ALA A 134 -4.46 -11.54 6.83
C ALA A 134 -4.20 -12.66 7.86
N TYR A 135 -4.40 -13.92 7.48
CA TYR A 135 -4.08 -15.05 8.35
C TYR A 135 -2.58 -15.18 8.63
N LEU A 136 -1.71 -14.95 7.63
CA LEU A 136 -0.27 -14.95 7.86
C LEU A 136 0.16 -13.83 8.80
N LEU A 137 -0.44 -12.64 8.69
CA LEU A 137 -0.15 -11.53 9.60
C LEU A 137 -0.60 -11.87 11.04
N ASP A 138 -1.81 -12.39 11.21
CA ASP A 138 -2.35 -12.85 12.50
C ASP A 138 -1.46 -13.93 13.14
N ALA A 139 -1.03 -14.92 12.36
CA ALA A 139 -0.17 -16.01 12.82
C ALA A 139 1.27 -15.58 13.12
N ASN A 140 1.67 -14.38 12.70
CA ASN A 140 2.95 -13.75 13.03
C ASN A 140 2.77 -12.63 14.07
N ASP A 141 1.69 -12.70 14.87
CA ASP A 141 1.42 -11.86 16.03
C ASP A 141 1.21 -10.35 15.72
N TYR A 142 0.92 -9.99 14.47
CA TYR A 142 0.51 -8.63 14.15
C TYR A 142 -0.90 -8.35 14.69
N PRO A 143 -1.17 -7.14 15.22
CA PRO A 143 -2.47 -6.83 15.79
C PRO A 143 -3.54 -6.81 14.70
N ALA A 144 -4.72 -7.35 15.02
CA ALA A 144 -5.90 -7.13 14.21
C ALA A 144 -6.52 -5.75 14.51
N GLY A 145 -7.14 -5.14 13.51
CA GLY A 145 -7.96 -3.94 13.64
C GLY A 145 -9.36 -4.12 13.08
N GLU A 146 -9.97 -3.00 12.68
CA GLU A 146 -11.39 -2.93 12.29
C GLU A 146 -11.62 -2.84 10.77
N THR A 147 -10.54 -2.69 9.99
CA THR A 147 -10.61 -2.57 8.53
C THR A 147 -10.02 -3.84 7.88
N GLU A 148 -10.69 -4.38 6.86
CA GLU A 148 -10.16 -5.50 6.10
C GLU A 148 -9.08 -5.04 5.12
N LEU A 149 -8.05 -5.88 4.92
CA LEU A 149 -7.11 -5.71 3.81
C LEU A 149 -7.89 -5.70 2.49
N PRO A 150 -7.69 -4.70 1.63
CA PRO A 150 -8.37 -4.63 0.35
C PRO A 150 -7.83 -5.69 -0.62
N ALA A 151 -8.70 -6.26 -1.46
CA ALA A 151 -8.32 -7.14 -2.58
C ALA A 151 -7.76 -6.36 -3.78
N ASP A 152 -6.87 -5.40 -3.52
CA ASP A 152 -6.23 -4.56 -4.53
C ASP A 152 -4.74 -4.39 -4.22
N LYS A 153 -3.89 -4.83 -5.14
CA LYS A 153 -2.43 -4.82 -4.93
C LYS A 153 -1.90 -3.40 -4.70
N THR A 154 -2.41 -2.39 -5.41
CA THR A 154 -1.93 -1.02 -5.28
C THR A 154 -2.23 -0.45 -3.90
N ALA A 155 -3.39 -0.75 -3.32
CA ALA A 155 -3.70 -0.40 -1.94
C ALA A 155 -2.83 -1.17 -0.94
N LEU A 156 -2.56 -2.44 -1.18
CA LEU A 156 -1.66 -3.25 -0.34
C LEU A 156 -0.19 -2.80 -0.41
N ASP A 157 0.24 -2.20 -1.52
CA ASP A 157 1.59 -1.64 -1.68
C ASP A 157 1.82 -0.42 -0.75
N MET A 158 0.75 0.17 -0.20
CA MET A 158 0.81 1.29 0.74
C MET A 158 0.95 0.86 2.21
N ILE A 159 1.05 -0.45 2.46
CA ILE A 159 1.16 -1.03 3.81
C ILE A 159 2.50 -1.74 3.92
N LEU A 160 3.37 -1.33 4.84
CA LEU A 160 4.67 -1.97 5.04
C LEU A 160 4.61 -3.05 6.12
N ILE A 161 5.29 -4.16 5.86
CA ILE A 161 5.58 -5.18 6.86
C ILE A 161 6.81 -4.71 7.65
N VAL A 162 6.70 -4.66 8.97
CA VAL A 162 7.77 -4.25 9.90
C VAL A 162 7.93 -5.31 10.97
N ALA A 163 9.11 -5.42 11.60
CA ALA A 163 9.26 -6.35 12.72
C ALA A 163 8.35 -5.94 13.89
N ALA A 164 7.70 -6.91 14.53
CA ALA A 164 7.02 -6.68 15.81
C ALA A 164 8.10 -6.47 16.89
N GLU A 165 7.96 -5.40 17.69
CA GLU A 165 8.88 -5.04 18.79
C GLU A 165 8.68 -5.89 20.05
#